data_AF-A0A9Q9F3F6-F1
#
_entry.id   AF-A0A9Q9F3F6-F1
#
_cell.length_a   1.000
_cell.length_b   1.000
_cell.length_c   1.000
_cell.angle_alpha   90.00
_cell.angle_beta   90.00
_cell.angle_gamma   90.00
#
_symmetry.space_group_name_H-M   'P 1'
#
loop_
_entity.id
_entity.type
_entity.pdbx_description
1 polymer ?
#
loop_
_entity_poly.entity_id
_entity_poly.type
_entity_poly.pdbx_seq_one_letter_code
_entity_poly.pdbx_strand_id
1 'polypeptide(L)' 'MSHREAFVTAREIYDMGVPPHVLSLWLTNDLLQVVHKNKLERFFWKHEVEELIKRYL' A
#
# COMPACT_ATOMS: atom_id res chain seq x y z
N MET A 1 -15.53 6.63 -12.19
CA MET A 1 -14.68 6.05 -11.11
C MET A 1 -14.10 7.19 -10.31
N SER A 2 -14.45 7.29 -9.03
CA SER A 2 -13.95 8.36 -8.16
C SER A 2 -12.47 8.12 -7.89
N HIS A 3 -11.62 9.11 -8.15
CA HIS A 3 -10.15 8.98 -7.98
C HIS A 3 -9.73 8.60 -6.54
N ARG A 4 -10.65 8.73 -5.55
CA ARG A 4 -10.43 8.28 -4.17
C ARG A 4 -10.32 6.76 -4.01
N GLU A 5 -10.86 5.96 -4.93
CA GLU A 5 -10.82 4.50 -4.81
C GLU A 5 -9.50 3.89 -5.32
N ALA A 6 -8.65 4.68 -5.97
CA ALA A 6 -7.44 4.18 -6.61
C ALA A 6 -6.23 4.10 -5.68
N PHE A 7 -6.23 4.84 -4.58
CA PHE A 7 -5.11 4.94 -3.65
C PHE A 7 -5.49 4.47 -2.26
N VAL A 8 -4.51 3.93 -1.54
CA VAL A 8 -4.61 3.57 -0.13
C VAL A 8 -3.43 4.15 0.65
N THR A 9 -3.66 4.46 1.91
CA THR A 9 -2.67 4.87 2.89
C THR A 9 -2.06 3.67 3.60
N ALA A 10 -0.95 3.87 4.32
CA ALA A 10 -0.37 2.80 5.15
C ALA A 10 -1.35 2.25 6.19
N ARG A 11 -2.22 3.10 6.76
CA ARG A 11 -3.24 2.67 7.73
C ARG A 11 -4.26 1.76 7.08
N GLU A 12 -4.77 2.13 5.92
CA GLU A 12 -5.72 1.31 5.17
C GLU A 12 -5.10 -0.02 4.74
N ILE A 13 -3.81 -0.03 4.38
CA ILE A 13 -3.06 -1.26 4.09
C ILE A 13 -3.03 -2.19 5.33
N TYR A 14 -2.88 -1.64 6.53
CA TYR A 14 -2.95 -2.43 7.76
C TYR A 14 -4.36 -2.98 8.00
N ASP A 15 -5.39 -2.18 7.75
CA ASP A 15 -6.80 -2.60 7.84
C ASP A 15 -7.13 -3.68 6.78
N MET A 16 -6.40 -3.74 5.66
CA MET A 16 -6.46 -4.81 4.65
C MET A 16 -5.75 -6.11 5.08
N GLY A 17 -5.21 -6.17 6.30
CA GLY A 17 -4.58 -7.36 6.86
C GLY A 17 -3.08 -7.48 6.60
N VAL A 18 -2.43 -6.44 6.05
CA VAL A 18 -0.97 -6.42 5.84
C VAL A 18 -0.28 -5.88 7.09
N PRO A 19 0.53 -6.68 7.81
CA PRO A 19 1.24 -6.18 8.99
C PRO A 19 2.27 -5.08 8.65
N PRO A 20 2.58 -4.15 9.57
CA PRO A 20 3.55 -3.08 9.31
C PRO A 20 4.93 -3.55 8.85
N HIS A 21 5.41 -4.68 9.39
CA HIS A 21 6.70 -5.25 8.99
C HIS A 21 6.68 -5.78 7.54
N VAL A 22 5.54 -6.31 7.08
CA VAL A 22 5.38 -6.77 5.68
C VAL A 22 5.38 -5.58 4.73
N LEU A 23 4.63 -4.51 5.04
CA LEU A 23 4.67 -3.28 4.25
C LEU A 23 6.10 -2.71 4.17
N SER A 24 6.84 -2.70 5.28
CA SER A 24 8.24 -2.25 5.28
C SER A 24 9.13 -3.13 4.40
N LEU A 25 8.92 -4.45 4.38
CA LEU A 25 9.66 -5.36 3.51
C LEU A 25 9.36 -5.10 2.04
N TRP A 26 8.08 -4.91 1.66
CA TRP A 26 7.72 -4.59 0.28
C TRP A 26 8.35 -3.29 -0.19
N LEU A 27 8.40 -2.27 0.66
CA LEU A 27 9.07 -1.00 0.35
C LEU A 27 10.59 -1.12 0.25
N THR A 28 11.20 -1.96 1.09
CA THR A 28 12.67 -2.14 1.11
C THR A 28 13.17 -2.96 -0.08
N ASN A 29 12.32 -3.84 -0.62
CA ASN A 29 12.65 -4.70 -1.76
C ASN A 29 12.08 -4.16 -3.09
N ASP A 30 11.66 -2.89 -3.13
CA ASP A 30 11.06 -2.23 -4.31
C ASP A 30 9.85 -2.97 -4.91
N LEU A 31 9.13 -3.76 -4.11
CA LEU A 31 7.92 -4.47 -4.52
C LEU A 31 6.68 -3.58 -4.54
N LEU A 32 6.71 -2.49 -3.77
CA LEU A 32 5.64 -1.49 -3.70
C LEU A 32 6.28 -0.10 -3.65
N GLN A 33 5.71 0.86 -4.37
CA GLN A 33 6.25 2.23 -4.42
C GLN A 33 5.27 3.25 -3.85
N VAL A 34 5.83 4.30 -3.24
CA VAL A 34 5.05 5.46 -2.79
C VAL A 34 4.73 6.32 -4.00
N VAL A 35 3.46 6.38 -4.38
CA VAL A 35 3.00 7.13 -5.56
C VAL A 35 2.88 8.62 -5.26
N HIS A 36 2.42 8.93 -4.05
CA HIS A 36 2.31 10.31 -3.56
C HIS A 36 2.57 10.35 -2.06
N LYS A 37 3.04 11.49 -1.56
CA LYS A 37 3.16 11.75 -0.13
C LYS A 37 2.75 13.19 0.17
N ASN A 38 2.02 13.36 1.26
CA ASN A 38 1.81 14.67 1.87
C ASN A 38 2.59 14.74 3.20
N LYS A 39 2.35 15.76 4.03
CA LYS A 39 3.07 15.93 5.31
C LYS A 39 2.79 14.82 6.33
N LEU A 40 1.68 14.11 6.20
CA LEU A 40 1.18 13.15 7.19
C LEU A 40 1.20 11.71 6.64
N GLU A 41 0.94 11.53 5.35
CA GLU A 41 0.61 10.24 4.77
C GLU A 41 1.37 9.96 3.47
N ARG A 42 1.52 8.65 3.23
CA ARG A 42 2.02 8.08 1.98
C ARG A 42 0.87 7.34 1.32
N PHE A 43 0.76 7.49 0.02
CA PHE A 43 -0.28 6.90 -0.80
C PHE A 43 0.34 5.88 -1.75
N PHE A 44 -0.34 4.74 -1.87
CA PHE A 44 0.06 3.58 -2.65
C PHE A 44 -1.07 3.25 -3.62
N TRP A 45 -0.76 2.65 -4.76
CA TRP A 45 -1.79 2.13 -5.64
C TRP A 45 -2.51 0.96 -4.97
N LYS A 46 -3.83 1.05 -4.86
CA LYS A 46 -4.63 0.00 -4.23
C LYS A 46 -4.49 -1.34 -4.95
N HIS A 47 -4.50 -1.33 -6.27
CA HIS A 47 -4.39 -2.55 -7.07
C HIS A 47 -3.05 -3.26 -6.87
N GLU A 48 -1.94 -2.54 -6.74
CA GLU A 48 -0.62 -3.13 -6.46
C GLU A 48 -0.60 -3.80 -5.08
N VAL A 49 -1.19 -3.16 -4.07
CA VAL A 49 -1.32 -3.75 -2.73
C VAL A 49 -2.17 -5.03 -2.79
N GLU A 50 -3.32 -4.99 -3.46
CA GLU A 50 -4.18 -6.17 -3.60
C GLU A 50 -3.48 -7.33 -4.34
N GLU A 51 -2.67 -7.03 -5.35
CA GLU A 51 -1.86 -8.04 -6.03
C GLU A 51 -0.80 -8.65 -5.12
N LEU A 52 -0.10 -7.84 -4.31
CA LEU A 52 0.90 -8.34 -3.37
C LEU A 52 0.26 -9.19 -2.26
N ILE A 53 -0.91 -8.79 -1.76
CA ILE A 53 -1.69 -9.61 -0.82
C ILE A 53 -1.97 -10.97 -1.47
N LYS A 54 -2.59 -11.01 -2.64
CA LYS A 54 -2.93 -12.28 -3.34
C LYS A 54 -1.71 -13.17 -3.61
N ARG A 55 -0.53 -12.60 -3.81
CA ARG A 55 0.69 -13.33 -4.14
C ARG A 55 1.42 -13.89 -2.91
N TYR A 56 1.29 -13.23 -1.75
CA TYR A 56 2.17 -13.49 -0.60
C TYR A 56 1.44 -13.72 0.73
N LEU A 57 0.12 -13.53 0.80
CA LEU A 57 -0.74 -13.71 1.99
C LEU A 57 -1.96 -14.56 1.65
#